data_AF-A0A1H1L5B7-F1
#
_entry.id   AF-A0A1H1L5B7-F1
#
_cell.length_a   1.000
_cell.length_b   1.000
_cell.length_c   1.000
_cell.angle_alpha   90.00
_cell.angle_beta   90.00
_cell.angle_gamma   90.00
#
_symmetry.space_group_name_H-M   'P 1'
#
loop_
_entity.id
_entity.type
_entity.pdbx_description
1 polymer ?
#
loop_
_entity_poly.entity_id
_entity_poly.type
_entity_poly.pdbx_seq_one_letter_code
_entity_poly.pdbx_strand_id
1 'polypeptide(L)'
;MSTLAKLFLACLLPAAAALAADTQISTDKPVINFRLPAFTAEGYRAWLVRGSEARYASENQIDIKELTLSVFSGRADEKVETLILSPVAVVHPTEAVATGPSSIRVINDQFEASGTNWRYAQKEKKVSIAKNVRVTFHAEFKDILK
;
A
#
# COMPACT_ATOMS: atom_id res chain seq x y z
N MET A 1 -13.20 -65.38 -32.01
CA MET A 1 -11.85 -65.90 -31.72
C MET A 1 -11.08 -65.96 -33.03
N SER A 2 -10.19 -65.01 -33.30
CA SER A 2 -9.01 -65.22 -34.15
C SER A 2 -8.13 -63.98 -34.15
N THR A 3 -6.92 -64.17 -33.63
CA THR A 3 -5.64 -63.54 -34.01
C THR A 3 -5.47 -62.02 -33.91
N LEU A 4 -5.20 -61.61 -32.67
CA LEU A 4 -4.48 -60.40 -32.28
C LEU A 4 -2.96 -60.66 -32.42
N ALA A 5 -2.25 -59.91 -33.27
CA ALA A 5 -0.81 -59.69 -33.13
C ALA A 5 -0.41 -58.51 -34.03
N LYS A 6 -0.72 -57.30 -33.57
CA LYS A 6 -0.35 -56.05 -34.25
C LYS A 6 1.13 -55.73 -33.98
N LEU A 7 1.77 -55.34 -35.07
CA LEU A 7 3.09 -54.74 -35.23
C LEU A 7 3.55 -53.82 -34.10
N PHE A 8 4.85 -53.95 -33.79
CA PHE A 8 5.82 -52.89 -33.49
C PHE A 8 5.26 -51.47 -33.33
N LEU A 9 5.42 -50.90 -32.13
CA LEU A 9 5.47 -49.45 -31.97
C LEU A 9 6.64 -49.06 -31.06
N ALA A 10 7.45 -48.16 -31.62
CA ALA A 10 8.78 -47.79 -31.19
C ALA A 10 8.80 -47.00 -29.87
N CYS A 11 9.85 -47.26 -29.08
CA CYS A 11 10.40 -46.32 -28.12
C CYS A 11 10.69 -44.97 -28.80
N LEU A 12 10.14 -43.88 -28.26
CA LEU A 12 10.75 -42.54 -28.25
C LEU A 12 9.84 -41.58 -27.43
N LEU A 13 10.13 -41.45 -26.15
CA LEU A 13 9.87 -40.22 -25.38
C LEU A 13 11.21 -39.45 -25.38
N PRO A 14 11.21 -38.14 -25.69
CA PRO A 14 11.43 -37.23 -24.57
C PRO A 14 10.70 -35.87 -24.68
N ALA A 15 10.32 -35.37 -23.49
CA ALA A 15 10.43 -33.98 -23.07
C ALA A 15 9.81 -32.89 -23.96
N ALA A 16 8.51 -32.64 -23.77
CA ALA A 16 7.91 -31.33 -24.00
C ALA A 16 7.59 -30.66 -22.65
N ALA A 17 8.64 -30.40 -21.85
CA ALA A 17 8.56 -29.46 -20.73
C ALA A 17 9.15 -28.12 -21.20
N ALA A 18 8.50 -27.51 -22.20
CA ALA A 18 8.89 -26.21 -22.71
C ALA A 18 8.25 -25.11 -21.84
N LEU A 19 9.06 -24.58 -20.92
CA LEU A 19 9.09 -23.17 -20.53
C LEU A 19 7.75 -22.55 -20.12
N ALA A 20 7.28 -22.87 -18.92
CA ALA A 20 6.67 -21.83 -18.09
C ALA A 20 7.82 -20.96 -17.57
N ALA A 21 8.25 -19.99 -18.39
CA ALA A 21 9.10 -18.93 -17.90
C ALA A 21 8.26 -18.10 -16.94
N ASP A 22 8.37 -18.38 -15.63
CA ASP A 22 7.90 -17.48 -14.60
C ASP A 22 8.56 -16.13 -14.90
N THR A 23 7.73 -15.16 -15.32
CA THR A 23 8.18 -13.80 -15.55
C THR A 23 8.35 -13.18 -14.18
N GLN A 24 9.41 -13.59 -13.48
CA GLN A 24 9.75 -13.06 -12.18
C GLN A 24 10.21 -11.63 -12.42
N ILE A 25 9.34 -10.67 -12.14
CA ILE A 25 9.70 -9.26 -12.12
C ILE A 25 10.88 -9.15 -11.15
N SER A 26 12.06 -8.86 -11.68
CA SER A 26 13.24 -8.62 -10.86
C SER A 26 12.99 -7.32 -10.08
N THR A 27 12.57 -7.47 -8.83
CA THR A 27 12.20 -6.42 -7.88
C THR A 27 13.41 -5.77 -7.20
N ASP A 28 14.60 -5.98 -7.74
CA ASP A 28 15.88 -5.61 -7.12
C ASP A 28 16.21 -4.11 -7.28
N LYS A 29 15.44 -3.40 -8.11
CA LYS A 29 15.59 -1.95 -8.33
C LYS A 29 14.45 -1.17 -7.69
N PRO A 30 14.75 -0.04 -7.03
CA PRO A 30 13.72 0.82 -6.46
C PRO A 30 12.87 1.48 -7.54
N VAL A 31 11.60 1.69 -7.24
CA VAL A 31 10.75 2.62 -7.99
C VAL A 31 10.96 4.03 -7.43
N ILE A 32 11.36 4.98 -8.28
CA ILE A 32 11.71 6.34 -7.87
C ILE A 32 10.59 7.32 -8.20
N ASN A 33 10.34 8.29 -7.31
CA ASN A 33 9.36 9.37 -7.49
C ASN A 33 7.96 8.90 -7.91
N PHE A 34 7.47 7.84 -7.27
CA PHE A 34 6.26 7.16 -7.68
C PHE A 34 4.98 7.86 -7.17
N ARG A 35 3.87 7.58 -7.85
CA ARG A 35 2.53 8.05 -7.50
C ARG A 35 1.55 6.93 -7.79
N LEU A 36 0.82 6.49 -6.77
CA LEU A 36 -0.16 5.41 -6.88
C LEU A 36 -1.52 5.94 -6.42
N PRO A 37 -2.44 6.26 -7.34
CA PRO A 37 -3.81 6.59 -7.01
C PRO A 37 -4.66 5.32 -6.84
N ALA A 38 -5.73 5.43 -6.05
CA ALA A 38 -6.87 4.53 -6.14
C ALA A 38 -8.17 5.31 -6.16
N PHE A 39 -9.20 4.65 -6.66
CA PHE A 39 -10.49 5.25 -6.96
C PHE A 39 -11.62 4.49 -6.29
N THR A 40 -12.73 5.18 -6.02
CA THR A 40 -13.99 4.57 -5.64
C THR A 40 -14.61 3.84 -6.84
N ALA A 41 -15.69 3.08 -6.61
CA ALA A 41 -16.39 2.40 -7.69
C ALA A 41 -16.98 3.39 -8.72
N GLU A 42 -17.32 4.59 -8.28
CA GLU A 42 -17.84 5.69 -9.08
C GLU A 42 -16.74 6.44 -9.86
N GLY A 43 -15.47 6.08 -9.65
CA GLY A 43 -14.32 6.68 -10.33
C GLY A 43 -13.76 7.93 -9.65
N TYR A 44 -14.23 8.31 -8.46
CA TYR A 44 -13.65 9.41 -7.70
C TYR A 44 -12.36 9.00 -7.01
N ARG A 45 -11.40 9.91 -6.87
CA ARG A 45 -10.15 9.60 -6.18
C ARG A 45 -10.45 9.29 -4.70
N ALA A 46 -10.02 8.12 -4.24
CA ALA A 46 -10.18 7.68 -2.85
C ALA A 46 -8.91 7.97 -2.05
N TRP A 47 -7.75 7.62 -2.60
CA TRP A 47 -6.46 7.91 -2.00
C TRP A 47 -5.35 8.05 -3.03
N LEU A 48 -4.24 8.63 -2.61
CA LEU A 48 -3.03 8.80 -3.40
C LEU A 48 -1.80 8.61 -2.52
N VAL A 49 -1.04 7.55 -2.79
CA VAL A 49 0.25 7.30 -2.15
C VAL A 49 1.36 7.82 -3.04
N ARG A 50 2.32 8.53 -2.45
CA ARG A 50 3.53 9.02 -3.11
C ARG A 50 4.73 8.77 -2.22
N GLY A 51 5.89 8.65 -2.84
CA GLY A 51 7.18 8.60 -2.16
C GLY A 51 8.33 8.82 -3.13
N SER A 52 9.50 9.16 -2.60
CA SER A 52 10.70 9.32 -3.43
C SER A 52 11.31 7.99 -3.84
N GLU A 53 11.11 6.94 -3.03
CA GLU A 53 11.58 5.59 -3.31
C GLU A 53 10.57 4.56 -2.78
N ALA A 54 10.25 3.54 -3.56
CA ALA A 54 9.60 2.31 -3.11
C ALA A 54 10.47 1.10 -3.46
N ARG A 55 10.70 0.22 -2.49
CA ARG A 55 11.42 -1.04 -2.67
C ARG A 55 10.51 -2.19 -2.29
N TYR A 56 10.42 -3.17 -3.17
CA TYR A 56 9.69 -4.39 -2.90
C TYR A 56 10.61 -5.33 -2.13
N ALA A 57 10.34 -5.50 -0.84
CA ALA A 57 11.15 -6.35 0.04
C ALA A 57 10.67 -7.81 0.02
N SER A 58 9.37 -8.03 -0.14
CA SER A 58 8.75 -9.36 -0.31
C SER A 58 7.34 -9.24 -0.89
N GLU A 59 6.68 -10.38 -1.11
CA GLU A 59 5.30 -10.44 -1.64
C GLU A 59 4.31 -9.50 -0.94
N ASN A 60 4.51 -9.31 0.36
CA ASN A 60 3.62 -8.54 1.22
C ASN A 60 4.34 -7.42 1.99
N GLN A 61 5.46 -6.93 1.45
CA GLN A 61 6.21 -5.85 2.07
C GLN A 61 6.80 -4.90 1.04
N ILE A 62 6.39 -3.64 1.14
CA ILE A 62 6.91 -2.53 0.33
C ILE A 62 7.45 -1.45 1.25
N ASP A 63 8.75 -1.20 1.20
CA ASP A 63 9.40 -0.15 1.95
C ASP A 63 9.35 1.15 1.15
N ILE A 64 8.85 2.23 1.75
CA ILE A 64 8.65 3.54 1.13
C ILE A 64 9.49 4.60 1.87
N LYS A 65 10.20 5.44 1.12
CA LYS A 65 10.83 6.67 1.61
C LYS A 65 9.98 7.89 1.26
N GLU A 66 9.93 8.83 2.19
CA GLU A 66 9.20 10.10 2.10
C GLU A 66 7.73 9.90 1.73
N LEU A 67 7.05 9.05 2.49
CA LEU A 67 5.64 8.75 2.31
C LEU A 67 4.81 10.03 2.42
N THR A 68 3.98 10.24 1.39
CA THR A 68 2.83 11.13 1.43
C THR A 68 1.59 10.33 1.03
N LEU A 69 0.65 10.17 1.96
CA LEU A 69 -0.65 9.56 1.70
C LEU A 69 -1.73 10.63 1.84
N SER A 70 -2.39 10.94 0.73
CA SER A 70 -3.57 11.81 0.70
C SER A 70 -4.82 10.94 0.65
N VAL A 71 -5.71 11.10 1.63
CA VAL A 71 -7.03 10.49 1.66
C VAL A 71 -8.04 11.55 1.23
N PHE A 72 -8.84 11.22 0.23
CA PHE A 72 -9.81 12.13 -0.37
C PHE A 72 -11.22 11.84 0.14
N SER A 73 -12.12 12.80 -0.04
CA SER A 73 -13.55 12.69 0.26
C SER A 73 -14.26 11.54 -0.47
N GLY A 74 -13.66 11.04 -1.56
CA GLY A 74 -14.28 10.08 -2.46
C GLY A 74 -15.44 10.69 -3.28
N ARG A 75 -15.46 12.01 -3.44
CA ARG A 75 -16.46 12.75 -4.23
C ARG A 75 -15.79 13.50 -5.40
N ALA A 76 -16.62 14.08 -6.26
CA ALA A 76 -16.19 14.87 -7.41
C ALA A 76 -15.38 16.14 -7.05
N ASP A 77 -15.42 16.57 -5.79
CA ASP A 77 -14.73 17.78 -5.33
C ASP A 77 -13.21 17.61 -5.17
N GLU A 78 -12.70 16.37 -5.26
CA GLU A 78 -11.31 16.00 -4.99
C GLU A 78 -10.75 16.60 -3.68
N LYS A 79 -11.60 16.86 -2.68
CA LYS A 79 -11.15 17.43 -1.40
C LYS A 79 -10.26 16.42 -0.68
N VAL A 80 -9.05 16.83 -0.32
CA VAL A 80 -8.19 16.06 0.60
C VAL A 80 -8.74 16.23 2.02
N GLU A 81 -9.19 15.15 2.62
CA GLU A 81 -9.71 15.13 3.99
C GLU A 81 -8.62 14.84 5.00
N THR A 82 -7.61 14.04 4.64
CA THR A 82 -6.51 13.71 5.54
C THR A 82 -5.21 13.56 4.76
N LEU A 83 -4.15 14.12 5.31
CA LEU A 83 -2.78 13.97 4.81
C LEU A 83 -1.94 13.26 5.86
N ILE A 84 -1.29 12.16 5.47
CA ILE A 84 -0.36 11.40 6.31
C ILE A 84 1.04 11.50 5.71
N LEU A 85 1.99 11.95 6.51
CA LEU A 85 3.39 12.12 6.13
C LEU A 85 4.28 11.27 7.03
N SER A 86 5.26 10.58 6.45
CA SER A 86 6.29 9.84 7.20
C SER A 86 7.59 9.77 6.42
N PRO A 87 8.77 9.99 7.02
CA PRO A 87 10.06 9.82 6.32
C PRO A 87 10.29 8.39 5.81
N VAL A 88 9.79 7.39 6.55
CA VAL A 88 9.88 5.97 6.19
C VAL A 88 8.58 5.26 6.53
N ALA A 89 8.14 4.34 5.68
CA ALA A 89 6.98 3.52 5.92
C ALA A 89 7.16 2.12 5.33
N VAL A 90 6.47 1.15 5.90
CA VAL A 90 6.35 -0.21 5.39
C VAL A 90 4.88 -0.45 5.10
N VAL A 91 4.56 -0.76 3.85
CA VAL A 91 3.20 -1.11 3.42
C VAL A 91 3.09 -2.61 3.28
N HIS A 92 2.00 -3.14 3.84
CA HIS A 92 1.58 -4.53 3.73
C HIS A 92 0.28 -4.57 2.92
N PRO A 93 0.36 -4.80 1.59
CA PRO A 93 -0.79 -4.69 0.70
C PRO A 93 -1.91 -5.67 1.02
N THR A 94 -1.59 -6.90 1.47
CA THR A 94 -2.58 -7.95 1.74
C THR A 94 -3.50 -7.57 2.91
N GLU A 95 -2.94 -6.96 3.95
CA GLU A 95 -3.66 -6.50 5.12
C GLU A 95 -4.28 -5.11 4.93
N ALA A 96 -3.86 -4.39 3.88
CA ALA A 96 -4.15 -2.97 3.66
C ALA A 96 -3.70 -2.11 4.86
N VAL A 97 -2.46 -2.32 5.28
CA VAL A 97 -1.86 -1.67 6.44
C VAL A 97 -0.56 -0.98 6.06
N ALA A 98 -0.34 0.22 6.60
CA ALA A 98 0.96 0.87 6.59
C ALA A 98 1.48 1.00 8.03
N THR A 99 2.78 0.83 8.22
CA THR A 99 3.44 1.04 9.51
C THR A 99 4.70 1.88 9.34
N GLY A 100 5.21 2.46 10.42
CA GLY A 100 6.49 3.12 10.37
C GLY A 100 7.12 3.25 11.76
N PRO A 101 8.43 2.93 11.90
CA PRO A 101 9.13 3.10 13.17
C PRO A 101 9.45 4.58 13.46
N SER A 102 9.54 5.40 12.42
CA SER A 102 9.90 6.83 12.50
C SER A 102 8.69 7.72 12.78
N SER A 103 8.88 9.04 12.63
CA SER A 103 7.84 10.03 12.84
C SER A 103 6.69 9.89 11.84
N ILE A 104 5.48 10.14 12.32
CA ILE A 104 4.29 10.39 11.51
C ILE A 104 3.78 11.80 11.78
N ARG A 105 3.20 12.41 10.75
CA ARG A 105 2.37 13.61 10.86
C ARG A 105 1.05 13.35 10.15
N VAL A 106 -0.06 13.47 10.86
CA VAL A 106 -1.43 13.33 10.35
C VAL A 106 -2.08 14.70 10.42
N ILE A 107 -2.61 15.19 9.31
CA ILE A 107 -3.18 16.53 9.20
C ILE A 107 -4.58 16.39 8.59
N ASN A 108 -5.58 16.96 9.26
CA ASN A 108 -6.90 17.20 8.70
C ASN A 108 -7.41 18.58 9.15
N ASP A 109 -8.66 18.91 8.84
CA ASP A 109 -9.24 20.20 9.21
C ASP A 109 -9.46 20.37 10.72
N GLN A 110 -9.73 19.28 11.46
CA GLN A 110 -10.01 19.31 12.89
C GLN A 110 -8.75 19.29 13.77
N PHE A 111 -7.70 18.62 13.32
CA PHE A 111 -6.50 18.43 14.12
C PHE A 111 -5.25 18.11 13.30
N GLU A 112 -4.11 18.28 13.97
CA GLU A 112 -2.84 17.73 13.56
C GLU A 112 -2.31 16.80 14.66
N ALA A 113 -1.90 15.59 14.29
CA ALA A 113 -1.31 14.62 15.21
C ALA A 113 0.09 14.20 14.73
N SER A 114 0.99 13.97 15.69
CA SER A 114 2.34 13.47 15.41
C SER A 114 2.83 12.52 16.50
N GLY A 115 3.87 11.76 16.20
CA GLY A 115 4.55 10.85 17.13
C GLY A 115 5.34 9.81 16.36
N THR A 116 5.69 8.69 16.99
CA THR A 116 6.49 7.61 16.37
C THR A 116 5.89 6.23 16.64
N ASN A 117 6.40 5.20 15.93
CA ASN A 117 5.91 3.82 15.99
C ASN A 117 4.41 3.76 15.72
N TRP A 118 4.07 4.01 14.46
CA TRP A 118 2.70 4.22 14.04
C TRP A 118 2.21 3.07 13.15
N ARG A 119 0.88 2.94 13.09
CA ARG A 119 0.15 2.02 12.23
C ARG A 119 -1.05 2.73 11.64
N TYR A 120 -1.26 2.60 10.35
CA TYR A 120 -2.46 2.99 9.64
C TYR A 120 -3.15 1.75 9.07
N ALA A 121 -4.38 1.49 9.49
CA ALA A 121 -5.22 0.42 8.97
C ALA A 121 -6.27 1.02 8.04
N GLN A 122 -6.12 0.80 6.72
CA GLN A 122 -6.96 1.45 5.71
C GLN A 122 -8.43 0.99 5.80
N LYS A 123 -8.67 -0.30 6.06
CA LYS A 123 -10.02 -0.87 6.24
C LYS A 123 -10.78 -0.24 7.40
N GLU A 124 -10.09 0.04 8.51
CA GLU A 124 -10.65 0.67 9.71
C GLU A 124 -10.64 2.20 9.64
N LYS A 125 -9.95 2.77 8.65
CA LYS A 125 -9.61 4.20 8.57
C LYS A 125 -8.99 4.72 9.88
N LYS A 126 -8.16 3.90 10.54
CA LYS A 126 -7.61 4.17 11.88
C LYS A 126 -6.11 4.39 11.82
N VAL A 127 -5.65 5.48 12.44
CA VAL A 127 -4.23 5.69 12.76
C VAL A 127 -4.03 5.39 14.24
N SER A 128 -2.97 4.65 14.57
CA SER A 128 -2.49 4.41 15.94
C SER A 128 -1.05 4.86 16.04
N ILE A 129 -0.70 5.61 17.08
CA ILE A 129 0.64 6.17 17.29
C ILE A 129 1.06 5.79 18.71
N ALA A 130 2.17 5.06 18.86
CA ALA A 130 2.50 4.44 20.14
C ALA A 130 3.38 5.31 21.05
N LYS A 131 4.20 6.22 20.51
CA LYS A 131 5.18 6.99 21.30
C LYS A 131 5.23 8.45 20.91
N ASN A 132 5.64 9.29 21.87
CA ASN A 132 5.88 10.74 21.68
C ASN A 132 4.70 11.45 21.01
N VAL A 133 3.48 11.08 21.39
CA VAL A 133 2.27 11.55 20.73
C VAL A 133 2.00 13.01 21.09
N ARG A 134 1.78 13.84 20.07
CA ARG A 134 1.29 15.21 20.22
C ARG A 134 0.09 15.40 19.31
N VAL A 135 -0.99 15.95 19.87
CA VAL A 135 -2.19 16.31 19.11
C VAL A 135 -2.48 17.79 19.34
N THR A 136 -2.72 18.51 18.24
CA THR A 136 -3.12 19.91 18.21
C THR A 136 -4.49 19.98 17.57
N PHE A 137 -5.51 20.40 18.31
CA PHE A 137 -6.84 20.59 17.76
C PHE A 137 -7.01 22.01 17.21
N HIS A 138 -7.60 22.12 16.03
CA HIS A 138 -8.02 23.38 15.45
C HIS A 138 -9.44 23.71 15.94
N ALA A 139 -9.56 24.06 17.22
CA ALA A 139 -10.84 24.47 17.81
C ALA A 139 -10.82 25.98 18.10
N GLU A 140 -11.87 26.69 17.70
CA GLU A 140 -12.20 27.98 18.29
C GLU A 140 -12.89 27.73 19.64
N PHE A 141 -12.26 28.13 20.74
CA PHE A 141 -12.92 28.13 22.05
C PHE A 141 -13.86 29.34 22.14
N LYS A 142 -15.14 29.14 21.83
CA LYS A 142 -16.19 30.12 22.15
C LYS A 142 -16.69 29.86 23.58
N ASP A 143 -16.77 30.91 24.40
CA ASP A 143 -17.37 30.92 25.75
C ASP A 143 -16.68 30.07 26.85
N ILE A 144 -15.34 30.00 26.93
CA ILE A 144 -14.66 29.35 28.08
C ILE A 144 -14.66 30.20 29.37
N LEU A 145 -14.96 31.49 29.27
CA LEU A 145 -15.10 32.38 30.43
C LEU A 145 -16.54 32.91 30.47
N LYS A 146 -17.38 32.31 31.32
CA LYS A 146 -18.61 32.92 31.83
C LYS A 146 -18.49 33.06 33.34
#